data_AF-A0A7W0WVW1-F1
#
_entry.id   AF-A0A7W0WVW1-F1
#
_cell.length_a   1.000
_cell.length_b   1.000
_cell.length_c   1.000
_cell.angle_alpha   90.00
_cell.angle_beta   90.00
_cell.angle_gamma   90.00
#
_symmetry.space_group_name_H-M   'P 1'
#
loop_
_entity.id
_entity.type
_entity.pdbx_description
1 polymer ?
#
loop_
_entity_poly.entity_id
_entity_poly.type
_entity_poly.pdbx_seq_one_letter_code
_entity_poly.pdbx_strand_id
1 'polypeptide(L)'
;MKYGWHAAAFAVLLTIANVIVFVTTRDSGSTQSGVTRVAEPDEVIGQELMMALAQAKNFHHKAKVYMTDGKLPEATAAVRQILSLRFPPNTPEADDVRNDARAMLAKLLVAQNQLEEAMRTVNEGIAQSPRESFFVANLHTVQGEVHEARALAYDTSGEKAKAVEERHAAIGAYDKSIKINEAIQKKLSGGK
;
A
#
# COMPACT_ATOMS: atom_id res chain seq x y z
N MET A 1 -43.04 11.57 -10.19
CA MET A 1 -42.40 10.52 -11.01
C MET A 1 -41.02 11.00 -11.43
N LYS A 2 -40.00 10.23 -11.01
CA LYS A 2 -38.67 10.00 -11.61
C LYS A 2 -37.76 11.21 -11.91
N TYR A 3 -36.75 11.32 -11.02
CA TYR A 3 -35.44 11.93 -11.22
C TYR A 3 -34.66 11.26 -12.37
N GLY A 4 -33.81 12.03 -13.04
CA GLY A 4 -32.80 11.54 -13.97
C GLY A 4 -31.58 12.45 -13.98
N TRP A 5 -30.66 12.21 -13.04
CA TRP A 5 -29.30 12.73 -13.03
C TRP A 5 -28.40 11.81 -13.84
N HIS A 6 -27.78 12.32 -14.92
CA HIS A 6 -26.57 11.77 -15.56
C HIS A 6 -25.82 12.98 -16.12
N ALA A 7 -24.51 13.14 -16.09
CA ALA A 7 -23.40 12.42 -15.48
C ALA A 7 -22.29 13.49 -15.40
N ALA A 8 -21.74 13.75 -14.23
CA ALA A 8 -20.59 14.64 -14.10
C ALA A 8 -19.33 13.84 -14.48
N ALA A 9 -18.80 14.10 -15.67
CA ALA A 9 -17.50 13.62 -16.10
C ALA A 9 -16.41 14.38 -15.34
N PHE A 10 -15.63 13.68 -14.50
CA PHE A 10 -14.39 14.21 -13.93
C PHE A 10 -13.24 13.88 -14.88
N ALA A 11 -12.86 14.84 -15.71
CA ALA A 11 -11.58 14.83 -16.41
C ALA A 11 -10.50 15.42 -15.48
N VAL A 12 -9.56 14.59 -15.03
CA VAL A 12 -8.36 15.03 -14.32
C VAL A 12 -7.31 15.41 -15.37
N LEU A 13 -7.10 16.72 -15.54
CA LEU A 13 -6.05 17.30 -16.37
C LEU A 13 -4.82 17.54 -15.49
N LEU A 14 -3.79 16.69 -15.65
CA LEU A 14 -2.50 16.85 -14.98
C LEU A 14 -1.55 17.58 -15.92
N THR A 15 -1.42 18.90 -15.77
CA THR A 15 -0.39 19.69 -16.46
C THR A 15 0.94 19.56 -15.72
N ILE A 16 1.91 18.87 -16.32
CA ILE A 16 3.31 18.88 -15.87
C ILE A 16 3.98 20.10 -16.53
N ALA A 17 4.21 21.15 -15.74
CA ALA A 17 5.08 22.25 -16.15
C ALA A 17 6.55 21.83 -15.97
N ASN A 18 7.26 21.67 -17.09
CA ASN A 18 8.71 21.58 -17.12
C ASN A 18 9.30 22.96 -16.79
N VAL A 19 10.01 23.06 -15.68
CA VAL A 19 10.91 24.21 -15.41
C VAL A 19 12.34 23.69 -15.45
N ILE A 20 12.99 23.96 -16.58
CA ILE A 20 14.43 23.86 -16.75
C ILE A 20 15.03 25.14 -16.18
N VAL A 21 15.83 25.05 -15.12
CA VAL A 21 16.72 26.15 -14.71
C VAL A 21 18.16 25.71 -14.94
N PHE A 22 18.82 26.44 -15.83
CA PHE A 22 20.23 26.29 -16.18
C PHE A 22 21.11 27.04 -15.16
N VAL A 23 22.32 26.51 -15.01
CA VAL A 23 23.38 26.76 -14.02
C VAL A 23 23.89 28.21 -13.98
N THR A 24 24.21 28.70 -12.78
CA THR A 24 25.40 29.55 -12.56
C THR A 24 26.20 29.03 -11.37
N THR A 25 27.46 28.67 -11.63
CA THR A 25 28.47 28.28 -10.65
C THR A 25 28.81 29.43 -9.71
N ARG A 26 28.85 29.17 -8.40
CA ARG A 26 29.66 29.97 -7.48
C ARG A 26 30.34 29.06 -6.46
N ASP A 27 31.66 29.03 -6.61
CA ASP A 27 32.65 28.38 -5.78
C ASP A 27 32.70 29.05 -4.39
N SER A 28 32.63 28.24 -3.34
CA SER A 28 32.98 28.60 -1.95
C SER A 28 33.10 27.31 -1.16
N GLY A 29 34.34 27.02 -0.74
CA GLY A 29 34.73 25.79 -0.06
C GLY A 29 33.87 25.43 1.16
N SER A 30 33.41 24.20 1.16
CA SER A 30 33.08 23.45 2.37
C SER A 30 33.58 22.03 2.17
N THR A 31 34.40 21.57 3.09
CA THR A 31 34.92 20.21 3.23
C THR A 31 33.80 19.20 2.97
N GLN A 32 33.84 18.53 1.82
CA GLN A 32 32.94 17.45 1.47
C GLN A 32 33.18 16.31 2.47
N SER A 33 32.31 16.21 3.47
CA SER A 33 32.04 14.92 4.10
C SER A 33 31.52 14.01 2.99
N GLY A 34 32.28 13.00 2.62
CA GLY A 34 31.98 12.11 1.50
C GLY A 34 30.58 11.51 1.68
N VAL A 35 29.65 11.92 0.81
CA VAL A 35 28.28 11.39 0.75
C VAL A 35 28.27 9.94 0.22
N THR A 36 29.40 9.45 -0.28
CA THR A 36 29.62 8.05 -0.64
C THR A 36 30.38 7.34 0.47
N ARG A 37 29.67 6.94 1.54
CA ARG A 37 30.14 5.84 2.38
C ARG A 37 30.04 4.54 1.58
N VAL A 38 31.05 3.68 1.68
CA VAL A 38 30.99 2.32 1.12
C VAL A 38 29.87 1.59 1.85
N ALA A 39 28.95 0.99 1.11
CA ALA A 39 27.87 0.20 1.70
C ALA A 39 28.48 -0.95 2.50
N GLU A 40 28.06 -1.12 3.75
CA GLU A 40 28.48 -2.26 4.55
C GLU A 40 27.94 -3.56 3.91
N PRO A 41 28.61 -4.72 4.06
CA PRO A 41 28.20 -5.96 3.40
C PRO A 41 26.76 -6.41 3.68
N ASP A 42 26.17 -5.98 4.80
CA ASP A 42 24.77 -6.19 5.17
C ASP A 42 23.79 -5.19 4.53
N GLU A 43 24.29 -4.07 3.99
CA GLU A 43 23.50 -3.08 3.23
C GLU A 43 23.34 -3.46 1.75
N VAL A 44 24.09 -4.47 1.26
CA VAL A 44 24.04 -4.90 -0.15
C VAL A 44 22.91 -5.91 -0.37
N ILE A 45 21.85 -5.47 -1.05
CA ILE A 45 20.76 -6.36 -1.49
C ILE A 45 21.33 -7.44 -2.43
N GLY A 46 21.20 -8.70 -2.04
CA GLY A 46 21.64 -9.84 -2.87
C GLY A 46 20.96 -9.86 -4.24
N GLN A 47 21.67 -10.34 -5.27
CA GLN A 47 21.18 -10.36 -6.65
C GLN A 47 19.83 -11.09 -6.80
N GLU A 48 19.63 -12.20 -6.09
CA GLU A 48 18.37 -12.94 -6.09
C GLU A 48 17.20 -12.11 -5.52
N LEU A 49 17.44 -11.39 -4.43
CA LEU A 49 16.45 -10.49 -3.84
C LEU A 49 16.14 -9.34 -4.80
N MET A 50 17.16 -8.72 -5.41
CA MET A 50 16.96 -7.67 -6.43
C MET A 50 16.11 -8.15 -7.61
N MET A 51 16.34 -9.37 -8.11
CA MET A 51 15.56 -9.94 -9.20
C MET A 51 14.09 -10.14 -8.80
N ALA A 52 13.83 -10.70 -7.61
CA ALA A 52 12.47 -10.90 -7.11
C ALA A 52 11.74 -9.56 -6.88
N LEU A 53 12.43 -8.55 -6.31
CA LEU A 53 11.88 -7.20 -6.12
C LEU A 53 11.57 -6.51 -7.45
N ALA A 54 12.45 -6.63 -8.44
CA ALA A 54 12.22 -6.10 -9.78
C ALA A 54 10.98 -6.74 -10.44
N GLN A 55 10.81 -8.06 -10.30
CA GLN A 55 9.63 -8.76 -10.80
C GLN A 55 8.35 -8.32 -10.08
N ALA A 56 8.39 -8.21 -8.75
CA ALA A 56 7.26 -7.72 -7.95
C ALA A 56 6.83 -6.31 -8.37
N LYS A 57 7.79 -5.40 -8.53
CA LYS A 57 7.56 -4.03 -9.02
C LYS A 57 6.85 -4.03 -10.38
N ASN A 58 7.28 -4.89 -11.31
CA ASN A 58 6.67 -4.97 -12.64
C ASN A 58 5.23 -5.48 -12.58
N PHE A 59 4.94 -6.50 -11.77
CA PHE A 59 3.56 -6.96 -11.55
C PHE A 59 2.68 -5.89 -10.90
N HIS A 60 3.23 -5.14 -9.95
CA HIS A 60 2.52 -4.04 -9.30
C HIS A 60 2.18 -2.92 -10.30
N HIS A 61 3.12 -2.54 -11.18
CA HIS A 61 2.84 -1.59 -12.26
C HIS A 61 1.81 -2.12 -13.25
N LYS A 62 1.91 -3.40 -13.63
CA LYS A 62 0.95 -4.06 -14.51
C LYS A 62 -0.47 -4.03 -13.91
N ALA A 63 -0.60 -4.31 -12.61
CA ALA A 63 -1.87 -4.20 -11.91
C ALA A 63 -2.44 -2.76 -11.97
N LYS A 64 -1.62 -1.73 -11.73
CA LYS A 64 -2.03 -0.32 -11.85
C LYS A 64 -2.51 0.05 -13.25
N VAL A 65 -1.88 -0.47 -14.30
CA VAL A 65 -2.35 -0.27 -15.68
C VAL A 65 -3.73 -0.90 -15.86
N TYR A 66 -3.92 -2.14 -15.43
CA TYR A 66 -5.23 -2.79 -15.49
C TYR A 66 -6.30 -2.06 -14.67
N MET A 67 -5.96 -1.53 -13.50
CA MET A 67 -6.87 -0.71 -12.69
C MET A 67 -7.32 0.56 -13.42
N THR A 68 -6.38 1.24 -14.10
CA THR A 68 -6.67 2.44 -14.88
C THR A 68 -7.63 2.14 -16.03
N ASP A 69 -7.51 0.94 -16.62
CA ASP A 69 -8.38 0.43 -17.68
C ASP A 69 -9.72 -0.16 -17.16
N GLY A 70 -9.96 -0.19 -15.85
CA GLY A 70 -11.15 -0.82 -15.24
C GLY A 70 -11.13 -2.37 -15.28
N LYS A 71 -10.01 -2.97 -15.64
CA LYS A 71 -9.79 -4.43 -15.74
C LYS A 71 -9.45 -5.03 -14.38
N LEU A 72 -10.41 -4.97 -13.44
CA LEU A 72 -10.20 -5.39 -12.05
C LEU A 72 -9.80 -6.88 -11.90
N PRO A 73 -10.37 -7.85 -12.64
CA PRO A 73 -9.94 -9.25 -12.55
C PRO A 73 -8.48 -9.45 -12.96
N GLU A 74 -8.02 -8.78 -14.02
CA GLU A 74 -6.64 -8.84 -14.49
C GLU A 74 -5.67 -8.13 -13.54
N ALA A 75 -6.11 -7.03 -12.93
CA ALA A 75 -5.37 -6.38 -11.85
C ALA A 75 -5.20 -7.33 -10.65
N THR A 76 -6.27 -7.98 -10.20
CA THR A 76 -6.24 -8.99 -9.13
C THR A 76 -5.29 -10.13 -9.47
N ALA A 77 -5.36 -10.66 -10.69
CA ALA A 77 -4.47 -11.72 -11.15
C ALA A 77 -3.00 -11.28 -11.11
N ALA A 78 -2.69 -10.07 -11.57
CA ALA A 78 -1.33 -9.52 -11.52
C ALA A 78 -0.80 -9.36 -10.09
N VAL A 79 -1.63 -8.90 -9.14
CA VAL A 79 -1.21 -8.78 -7.73
C VAL A 79 -0.98 -10.15 -7.10
N ARG A 80 -1.81 -11.15 -7.40
CA ARG A 80 -1.58 -12.54 -6.93
C ARG A 80 -0.27 -13.12 -7.43
N GLN A 81 0.22 -12.71 -8.61
CA GLN A 81 1.55 -13.11 -9.06
C GLN A 81 2.64 -12.63 -8.11
N ILE A 82 2.53 -11.43 -7.54
CA ILE A 82 3.50 -10.92 -6.54
C ILE A 82 3.55 -11.85 -5.33
N LEU A 83 2.38 -12.29 -4.83
CA LEU A 83 2.28 -13.19 -3.68
C LEU A 83 2.83 -14.60 -3.96
N SER A 84 2.91 -14.99 -5.23
CA SER A 84 3.47 -16.28 -5.67
C SER A 84 4.99 -16.26 -5.87
N LEU A 85 5.62 -15.08 -5.83
CA LEU A 85 7.06 -14.96 -6.02
C LEU A 85 7.83 -15.66 -4.90
N ARG A 86 8.96 -16.26 -5.28
CA ARG A 86 9.94 -16.81 -4.34
C ARG A 86 10.92 -15.70 -4.00
N PHE A 87 10.96 -15.33 -2.73
CA PHE A 87 11.97 -14.45 -2.18
C PHE A 87 12.97 -15.27 -1.38
N PRO A 88 14.24 -14.83 -1.28
CA PRO A 88 15.18 -15.42 -0.33
C PRO A 88 14.60 -15.37 1.10
N PRO A 89 14.82 -16.42 1.92
CA PRO A 89 14.27 -16.47 3.27
C PRO A 89 14.85 -15.37 4.16
N ASN A 90 14.10 -14.98 5.19
CA ASN A 90 14.52 -14.00 6.21
C ASN A 90 14.91 -12.63 5.65
N THR A 91 14.29 -12.19 4.55
CA THR A 91 14.51 -10.86 3.96
C THR A 91 13.37 -9.91 4.34
N PRO A 92 13.64 -8.87 5.17
CA PRO A 92 12.62 -7.89 5.57
C PRO A 92 11.87 -7.27 4.39
N GLU A 93 12.57 -7.00 3.29
CA GLU A 93 12.02 -6.42 2.06
C GLU A 93 10.96 -7.32 1.43
N ALA A 94 11.10 -8.65 1.54
CA ALA A 94 10.10 -9.58 1.03
C ALA A 94 8.80 -9.53 1.83
N ASP A 95 8.89 -9.37 3.16
CA ASP A 95 7.71 -9.19 4.01
C ASP A 95 6.96 -7.91 3.62
N ASP A 96 7.71 -6.82 3.42
CA ASP A 96 7.16 -5.53 3.05
C ASP A 96 6.45 -5.57 1.68
N VAL A 97 7.07 -6.21 0.68
CA VAL A 97 6.43 -6.41 -0.64
C VAL A 97 5.19 -7.30 -0.56
N ARG A 98 5.22 -8.37 0.24
CA ARG A 98 4.04 -9.25 0.44
C ARG A 98 2.90 -8.49 1.11
N ASN A 99 3.21 -7.65 2.10
CA ASN A 99 2.22 -6.84 2.80
C ASN A 99 1.61 -5.75 1.91
N ASP A 100 2.43 -5.07 1.12
CA ASP A 100 1.96 -4.11 0.12
C ASP A 100 1.02 -4.78 -0.92
N ALA A 101 1.43 -5.94 -1.44
CA ALA A 101 0.62 -6.71 -2.37
C ALA A 101 -0.71 -7.17 -1.75
N ARG A 102 -0.73 -7.58 -0.48
CA ARG A 102 -1.97 -7.93 0.24
C ARG A 102 -2.88 -6.73 0.44
N ALA A 103 -2.34 -5.58 0.80
CA ALA A 103 -3.10 -4.34 0.93
C ALA A 103 -3.75 -3.96 -0.41
N MET A 104 -2.98 -4.00 -1.52
CA MET A 104 -3.52 -3.75 -2.85
C MET A 104 -4.59 -4.79 -3.26
N LEU A 105 -4.33 -6.07 -3.02
CA LEU A 105 -5.27 -7.15 -3.33
C LEU A 105 -6.59 -6.97 -2.59
N ALA A 106 -6.54 -6.64 -1.30
CA ALA A 106 -7.74 -6.40 -0.52
C ALA A 106 -8.57 -5.21 -1.06
N LYS A 107 -7.92 -4.10 -1.47
CA LYS A 107 -8.62 -2.98 -2.12
C LYS A 107 -9.31 -3.39 -3.43
N LEU A 108 -8.62 -4.19 -4.26
CA LEU A 108 -9.21 -4.72 -5.50
C LEU A 108 -10.39 -5.65 -5.21
N LEU A 109 -10.32 -6.47 -4.17
CA LEU A 109 -11.40 -7.35 -3.73
C LEU A 109 -12.59 -6.55 -3.20
N VAL A 110 -12.36 -5.47 -2.44
CA VAL A 110 -13.43 -4.53 -2.02
C VAL A 110 -14.13 -3.92 -3.23
N ALA A 111 -13.38 -3.45 -4.23
CA ALA A 111 -13.95 -2.91 -5.46
C ALA A 111 -14.79 -3.94 -6.26
N GLN A 112 -14.57 -5.23 -6.03
CA GLN A 112 -15.31 -6.34 -6.62
C GLN A 112 -16.41 -6.90 -5.68
N ASN A 113 -16.68 -6.22 -4.56
CA ASN A 113 -17.62 -6.64 -3.52
C ASN A 113 -17.30 -8.03 -2.90
N GLN A 114 -16.03 -8.41 -2.87
CA GLN A 114 -15.53 -9.66 -2.29
C GLN A 114 -14.99 -9.41 -0.86
N LEU A 115 -15.86 -8.94 0.04
CA LEU A 115 -15.48 -8.37 1.34
C LEU A 115 -14.90 -9.41 2.33
N GLU A 116 -15.35 -10.66 2.26
CA GLU A 116 -14.84 -11.76 3.08
C GLU A 116 -13.42 -12.14 2.70
N GLU A 117 -13.15 -12.19 1.39
CA GLU A 117 -11.83 -12.48 0.88
C GLU A 117 -10.85 -11.32 1.13
N ALA A 118 -11.32 -10.07 0.98
CA ALA A 118 -10.54 -8.88 1.31
C ALA A 118 -10.06 -8.92 2.77
N MET A 119 -10.98 -9.16 3.72
CA MET A 119 -10.64 -9.22 5.15
C MET A 119 -9.68 -10.37 5.46
N ARG A 120 -9.89 -11.56 4.90
CA ARG A 120 -8.97 -12.70 5.07
C ARG A 120 -7.57 -12.35 4.56
N THR A 121 -7.46 -11.74 3.39
CA THR A 121 -6.19 -11.32 2.80
C THR A 121 -5.42 -10.35 3.72
N VAL A 122 -6.12 -9.37 4.29
CA VAL A 122 -5.52 -8.42 5.24
C VAL A 122 -5.09 -9.11 6.53
N ASN A 123 -5.95 -9.94 7.11
CA ASN A 123 -5.67 -10.66 8.35
C ASN A 123 -4.47 -11.60 8.22
N GLU A 124 -4.34 -12.30 7.08
CA GLU A 124 -3.16 -13.12 6.78
C GLU A 124 -1.88 -12.28 6.72
N GLY A 125 -1.93 -11.09 6.12
CA GLY A 125 -0.79 -10.17 6.08
C GLY A 125 -0.37 -9.74 7.49
N ILE A 126 -1.33 -9.30 8.31
CA ILE A 126 -1.06 -8.88 9.69
C ILE A 126 -0.49 -10.05 10.50
N ALA A 127 -1.09 -11.24 10.41
CA ALA A 127 -0.65 -12.41 11.18
C ALA A 127 0.74 -12.92 10.78
N GLN A 128 1.16 -12.74 9.53
CA GLN A 128 2.46 -13.19 9.03
C GLN A 128 3.57 -12.13 9.13
N SER A 129 3.24 -10.93 9.61
CA SER A 129 4.22 -9.84 9.70
C SER A 129 5.07 -9.97 10.97
N PRO A 130 6.39 -10.19 10.86
CA PRO A 130 7.24 -10.43 12.03
C PRO A 130 7.61 -9.15 12.79
N ARG A 131 7.40 -7.99 12.18
CA ARG A 131 7.75 -6.67 12.74
C ARG A 131 6.71 -5.63 12.38
N GLU A 132 6.65 -4.57 13.19
CA GLU A 132 5.99 -3.33 12.78
C GLU A 132 6.75 -2.71 11.59
N SER A 133 6.01 -2.29 10.57
CA SER A 133 6.53 -1.50 9.45
C SER A 133 5.43 -0.57 8.92
N PHE A 134 5.80 0.38 8.08
CA PHE A 134 4.83 1.21 7.36
C PHE A 134 3.83 0.35 6.57
N PHE A 135 4.26 -0.80 6.06
CA PHE A 135 3.42 -1.73 5.31
C PHE A 135 2.42 -2.47 6.21
N VAL A 136 2.78 -2.78 7.46
CA VAL A 136 1.85 -3.33 8.47
C VAL A 136 0.84 -2.28 8.91
N ALA A 137 1.26 -1.02 9.10
CA ALA A 137 0.33 0.08 9.35
C ALA A 137 -0.67 0.22 8.19
N ASN A 138 -0.18 0.16 6.93
CA ASN A 138 -1.04 0.19 5.76
C ASN A 138 -2.04 -0.98 5.73
N LEU A 139 -1.65 -2.20 6.12
CA LEU A 139 -2.60 -3.32 6.25
C LEU A 139 -3.73 -3.00 7.24
N HIS A 140 -3.43 -2.35 8.37
CA HIS A 140 -4.47 -1.89 9.31
C HIS A 140 -5.34 -0.77 8.75
N THR A 141 -4.77 0.14 7.95
CA THR A 141 -5.58 1.11 7.19
C THR A 141 -6.55 0.41 6.25
N VAL A 142 -6.08 -0.55 5.45
CA VAL A 142 -6.94 -1.32 4.55
C VAL A 142 -7.95 -2.19 5.31
N GLN A 143 -7.59 -2.72 6.48
CA GLN A 143 -8.53 -3.41 7.36
C GLN A 143 -9.72 -2.50 7.73
N GLY A 144 -9.44 -1.23 8.05
CA GLY A 144 -10.46 -0.21 8.29
C GLY A 144 -11.36 0.03 7.07
N GLU A 145 -10.77 0.18 5.89
CA GLU A 145 -11.50 0.35 4.63
C GLU A 145 -12.43 -0.86 4.32
N VAL A 146 -11.99 -2.08 4.62
CA VAL A 146 -12.84 -3.30 4.46
C VAL A 146 -14.01 -3.29 5.45
N HIS A 147 -13.76 -2.89 6.70
CA HIS A 147 -14.82 -2.74 7.70
C HIS A 147 -15.84 -1.66 7.29
N GLU A 148 -15.40 -0.53 6.74
CA GLU A 148 -16.30 0.49 6.20
C GLU A 148 -17.17 -0.05 5.06
N ALA A 149 -16.58 -0.81 4.12
CA ALA A 149 -17.33 -1.42 3.03
C ALA A 149 -18.39 -2.42 3.55
N ARG A 150 -18.06 -3.20 4.59
CA ARG A 150 -19.02 -4.11 5.25
C ARG A 150 -20.12 -3.36 5.99
N ALA A 151 -19.77 -2.29 6.69
CA ALA A 151 -20.75 -1.45 7.36
C ALA A 151 -21.78 -0.90 6.37
N LEU A 152 -21.32 -0.42 5.20
CA LEU A 152 -22.19 0.04 4.12
C LEU A 152 -23.09 -1.08 3.58
N ALA A 153 -22.55 -2.28 3.39
CA ALA A 153 -23.33 -3.44 2.96
C ALA A 153 -24.45 -3.79 3.95
N TYR A 154 -24.14 -3.84 5.26
CA TYR A 154 -25.13 -4.07 6.31
C TYR A 154 -26.15 -2.94 6.44
N ASP A 155 -25.72 -1.69 6.27
CA ASP A 155 -26.63 -0.56 6.29
C ASP A 155 -27.66 -0.62 5.16
N THR A 156 -27.23 -1.12 4.00
CA THR A 156 -28.05 -1.33 2.80
C THR A 156 -29.00 -2.51 2.97
N SER A 157 -28.59 -3.58 3.67
CA SER A 157 -29.46 -4.73 4.00
C SER A 157 -30.41 -4.48 5.17
N GLY A 158 -30.31 -3.33 5.84
CA GLY A 158 -31.13 -2.98 7.00
C GLY A 158 -30.61 -3.53 8.34
N GLU A 159 -29.43 -4.16 8.34
CA GLU A 159 -28.79 -4.75 9.51
C GLU A 159 -28.02 -3.71 10.34
N LYS A 160 -28.74 -2.71 10.87
CA LYS A 160 -28.15 -1.52 11.52
C LYS A 160 -27.18 -1.82 12.65
N ALA A 161 -27.46 -2.84 13.47
CA ALA A 161 -26.56 -3.23 14.56
C ALA A 161 -25.19 -3.68 14.05
N LYS A 162 -25.16 -4.54 13.03
CA LYS A 162 -23.91 -5.01 12.41
C LYS A 162 -23.15 -3.86 11.73
N ALA A 163 -23.86 -2.93 11.10
CA ALA A 163 -23.23 -1.74 10.52
C ALA A 163 -22.51 -0.87 11.57
N VAL A 164 -23.09 -0.74 12.77
CA VAL A 164 -22.44 -0.03 13.89
C VAL A 164 -21.20 -0.78 14.38
N GLU A 165 -21.29 -2.10 14.52
CA GLU A 165 -20.14 -2.93 14.94
C GLU A 165 -18.98 -2.82 13.95
N GLU A 166 -19.26 -2.90 12.65
CA GLU A 166 -18.24 -2.75 11.59
C GLU A 166 -17.62 -1.34 11.60
N ARG A 167 -18.39 -0.27 11.82
CA ARG A 167 -17.82 1.09 11.99
C ARG A 167 -16.88 1.19 13.19
N HIS A 168 -17.24 0.60 14.33
CA HIS A 168 -16.35 0.58 15.49
C HIS A 168 -15.08 -0.23 15.21
N ALA A 169 -15.20 -1.35 14.49
CA ALA A 169 -14.05 -2.14 14.07
C ALA A 169 -13.14 -1.37 13.10
N ALA A 170 -13.70 -0.56 12.19
CA ALA A 170 -12.94 0.31 11.31
C ALA A 170 -12.11 1.33 12.09
N ILE A 171 -12.71 2.01 13.07
CA ILE A 171 -12.01 2.95 13.96
C ILE A 171 -10.85 2.24 14.68
N GLY A 172 -11.12 1.07 15.28
CA GLY A 172 -10.08 0.30 15.96
C GLY A 172 -8.93 -0.15 15.05
N ALA A 173 -9.20 -0.36 13.75
CA ALA A 173 -8.15 -0.66 12.77
C ALA A 173 -7.32 0.58 12.43
N TYR A 174 -7.95 1.74 12.21
CA TYR A 174 -7.23 2.99 11.98
C TYR A 174 -6.37 3.41 13.18
N ASP A 175 -6.89 3.26 14.41
CA ASP A 175 -6.13 3.54 15.63
C ASP A 175 -4.85 2.69 15.71
N LYS A 176 -4.91 1.42 15.30
CA LYS A 176 -3.72 0.55 15.21
C LYS A 176 -2.72 1.06 14.17
N SER A 177 -3.20 1.45 12.99
CA SER A 177 -2.34 2.02 11.94
C SER A 177 -1.63 3.30 12.41
N ILE A 178 -2.37 4.21 13.05
CA ILE A 178 -1.83 5.45 13.62
C ILE A 178 -0.77 5.13 14.66
N LYS A 179 -1.07 4.25 15.63
CA LYS A 179 -0.14 3.87 16.70
C LYS A 179 1.17 3.29 16.16
N ILE A 180 1.11 2.44 15.14
CA ILE A 180 2.30 1.88 14.50
C ILE A 180 3.12 2.99 13.84
N ASN A 181 2.47 3.87 13.07
CA ASN A 181 3.15 4.97 12.40
C ASN A 181 3.79 5.95 13.39
N GLU A 182 3.11 6.28 14.49
CA GLU A 182 3.65 7.12 15.57
C GLU A 182 4.88 6.48 16.22
N ALA A 183 4.82 5.17 16.49
CA ALA A 183 5.95 4.43 17.06
C ALA A 183 7.17 4.43 16.12
N ILE A 184 6.95 4.27 14.80
CA ILE A 184 7.99 4.37 13.78
C ILE A 184 8.57 5.78 13.72
N GLN A 185 7.74 6.82 13.66
CA GLN A 185 8.19 8.21 13.63
C GLN A 185 9.02 8.58 14.85
N LYS A 186 8.61 8.12 16.05
CA LYS A 186 9.36 8.34 17.29
C LYS A 186 10.73 7.67 17.25
N LYS A 187 10.82 6.43 16.76
CA LYS A 187 12.11 5.71 16.59
C LYS A 187 13.04 6.45 15.62
N LEU A 188 12.51 6.99 14.52
CA LEU A 188 13.30 7.73 13.52
C LEU A 188 13.73 9.12 14.02
N SER A 189 12.91 9.78 14.83
CA SER A 189 13.17 11.14 15.33
C SER A 189 14.03 11.19 16.59
N GLY A 190 14.01 10.12 17.40
CA GLY A 190 14.76 10.00 18.66
C GLY A 190 16.17 9.41 18.54
N GLY A 191 16.62 9.07 17.34
CA GLY A 191 17.96 8.51 17.07
C GLY A 191 19.05 9.56 16.81
N LYS A 192 18.96 10.75 17.42
CA LYS A 192 20.02 11.76 17.40
C LYS A 192 20.81 11.74 18.69
#